data_AF-A0A2G9T7N2-F1
#
_entry.id   AF-A0A2G9T7N2-F1
#
_cell.length_a   1.000
_cell.length_b   1.000
_cell.length_c   1.000
_cell.angle_alpha   90.00
_cell.angle_beta   90.00
_cell.angle_gamma   90.00
#
_symmetry.space_group_name_H-M   'P 1'
#
loop_
_entity.id
_entity.type
_entity.pdbx_description
1 polymer ?
#
loop_
_entity_poly.entity_id
_entity_poly.type
_entity_poly.pdbx_seq_one_letter_code
_entity_poly.pdbx_strand_id
1 'polypeptide(L)'
;MRADRSRVMEYIQKLDNYDAPDIANIAISSELYEEAFAIFKKFDVNNSAINVLIDNVANLDRAYEFAEKCNQSDVWASLAKAQLRQDMVKEAVDSFIRADDPGAYMEVVSKCTQTEHWEDLVRFLQMARKKSRESYIETELVYALAKTGRLTELEEFISGPNHAQIGLIGDRCFDNGMYDAAKILFNNISNFAKLSVTLVRLGEYQGAVDAARKANSTKTWKQ
;
A
#
# COMPACT_ATOMS: atom_id res chain seq x y z
N MET A 1 17.89 27.16 36.66
CA MET A 1 17.75 28.14 35.58
C MET A 1 16.87 27.53 34.51
N ARG A 2 15.56 27.84 34.50
CA ARG A 2 14.70 27.53 33.36
C ARG A 2 14.94 28.63 32.33
N ALA A 3 15.50 28.29 31.18
CA ALA A 3 15.67 29.24 30.09
C ALA A 3 14.30 29.81 29.70
N ASP A 4 14.25 31.12 29.43
CA ASP A 4 13.04 31.81 29.01
C ASP A 4 12.60 31.24 27.65
N ARG A 5 11.43 30.58 27.61
CA ARG A 5 10.93 29.86 26.42
C ARG A 5 10.93 30.75 25.17
N SER A 6 10.71 32.06 25.35
CA SER A 6 10.68 33.06 24.29
C SER A 6 12.02 33.24 23.54
N ARG A 7 13.17 32.92 24.16
CA ARG A 7 14.51 33.17 23.59
C ARG A 7 15.18 31.92 23.05
N VAL A 8 14.64 30.73 23.32
CA VAL A 8 15.23 29.44 22.93
C VAL A 8 15.37 29.35 21.41
N MET A 9 14.34 29.79 20.67
CA MET A 9 14.36 29.81 19.21
C MET A 9 15.47 30.71 18.62
N GLU A 10 15.72 31.88 19.22
CA GLU A 10 16.82 32.77 18.80
C GLU A 10 18.18 32.14 19.05
N TYR A 11 18.35 31.43 20.16
CA TYR A 11 19.60 30.74 20.48
C TYR A 11 19.88 29.59 19.50
N ILE A 12 18.86 28.80 19.16
CA ILE A 12 18.95 27.71 18.18
C ILE A 12 19.38 28.23 16.80
N GLN A 13 18.86 29.38 16.38
CA GLN A 13 19.23 29.99 15.10
C GLN A 13 20.70 30.45 15.11
N LYS A 14 21.19 31.01 16.22
CA LYS A 14 22.54 31.60 16.33
C LYS A 14 23.65 30.61 16.67
N LEU A 15 23.34 29.47 17.27
CA LEU A 15 24.32 28.46 17.67
C LEU A 15 24.53 27.44 16.54
N ASP A 16 25.78 27.16 16.18
CA ASP A 16 26.15 26.23 15.09
C ASP A 16 26.94 25.00 15.57
N ASN A 17 27.56 25.05 16.76
CA ASN A 17 28.44 24.00 17.29
C ASN A 17 27.85 23.32 18.54
N TYR A 18 26.78 22.55 18.36
CA TYR A 18 26.23 21.73 19.43
C TYR A 18 25.75 20.38 18.90
N ASP A 19 25.60 19.40 19.79
CA ASP A 19 25.08 18.08 19.43
C ASP A 19 23.57 18.19 19.14
N ALA A 20 23.23 18.18 17.86
CA ALA A 20 21.88 18.47 17.38
C ALA A 20 20.85 17.41 17.79
N PRO A 21 21.10 16.09 17.62
CA PRO A 21 20.23 15.06 18.18
C PRO A 21 19.95 15.20 19.67
N ASP A 22 20.99 15.42 20.49
CA ASP A 22 20.83 15.49 21.94
C ASP A 22 20.00 16.70 22.37
N ILE A 23 20.29 17.88 21.81
CA ILE A 23 19.56 19.10 22.15
C ILE A 23 18.13 19.07 21.62
N ALA A 24 17.90 18.49 20.44
CA ALA A 24 16.55 18.30 19.94
C ALA A 24 15.75 17.33 20.82
N ASN A 25 16.34 16.24 21.32
CA ASN A 25 15.68 15.31 22.26
C ASN A 25 15.35 15.98 23.61
N ILE A 26 16.23 16.86 24.10
CA ILE A 26 15.97 17.68 25.29
C ILE A 26 14.81 18.66 25.03
N ALA A 27 14.75 19.26 23.84
CA ALA A 27 13.67 20.15 23.43
C ALA A 27 12.32 19.40 23.36
N ILE A 28 12.29 18.20 22.77
CA ILE A 28 11.11 17.32 22.76
C ILE A 28 10.66 17.00 24.19
N SER A 29 11.60 16.59 25.06
CA SER A 29 11.31 16.27 26.47
C SER A 29 10.78 17.47 27.27
N SER A 30 11.03 18.68 26.77
CA SER A 30 10.59 19.94 27.35
C SER A 30 9.33 20.51 26.68
N GLU A 31 8.69 19.75 25.78
CA GLU A 31 7.53 20.15 24.98
C GLU A 31 7.80 21.34 24.04
N LEU A 32 9.07 21.54 23.64
CA LEU A 32 9.53 22.57 22.72
C LEU A 32 9.68 21.97 21.31
N TYR A 33 8.56 21.62 20.69
CA TYR A 33 8.55 20.85 19.44
C TYR A 33 8.95 21.66 18.20
N GLU A 34 8.61 22.96 18.16
CA GLU A 34 9.01 23.84 17.06
C GLU A 34 10.52 24.05 17.05
N GLU A 35 11.10 24.22 18.23
CA GLU A 35 12.53 24.29 18.46
C GLU A 35 13.22 22.98 18.05
N ALA A 36 12.70 21.83 18.50
CA ALA A 36 13.23 20.52 18.13
C ALA A 36 13.20 20.30 16.61
N PHE A 37 12.08 20.63 15.96
CA PHE A 37 11.94 20.55 14.50
C PHE A 37 12.95 21.45 13.78
N ALA A 38 13.10 22.70 14.24
CA ALA A 38 14.04 23.64 13.65
C ALA A 38 15.50 23.18 13.82
N ILE A 39 15.85 22.57 14.95
CA ILE A 39 17.17 21.95 15.17
C ILE A 39 17.38 20.82 14.16
N PHE A 40 16.49 19.83 14.09
CA PHE A 40 16.67 18.70 13.17
C PHE A 40 16.74 19.14 11.71
N LYS A 41 15.92 20.12 11.32
CA LYS A 41 15.95 20.72 9.99
C LYS A 41 17.26 21.45 9.71
N LYS A 42 17.83 22.16 10.68
CA LYS A 42 19.10 22.90 10.52
C LYS A 42 20.29 21.96 10.28
N PHE A 43 20.24 20.76 10.83
CA PHE A 43 21.30 19.75 10.72
C PHE A 43 20.98 18.63 9.71
N ASP A 44 20.01 18.85 8.83
CA ASP A 44 19.59 17.91 7.76
C ASP A 44 19.19 16.50 8.24
N VAL A 45 18.80 16.36 9.52
CA VAL A 45 18.31 15.10 10.10
C VAL A 45 16.82 14.95 9.81
N ASN A 46 16.47 14.87 8.53
CA ASN A 46 15.09 14.99 8.05
C ASN A 46 14.15 13.90 8.56
N ASN A 47 14.64 12.68 8.78
CA ASN A 47 13.83 11.58 9.34
C ASN A 47 13.39 11.91 10.78
N SER A 48 14.27 12.48 11.61
CA SER A 48 13.89 12.92 12.95
C SER A 48 12.97 14.16 12.89
N ALA A 49 13.24 15.09 11.97
CA ALA A 49 12.41 16.28 11.79
C ALA A 49 10.95 15.94 11.42
N ILE A 50 10.73 15.02 10.47
CA ILE A 50 9.37 14.61 10.08
C ILE A 50 8.64 13.91 11.23
N ASN A 51 9.34 13.07 12.01
CA ASN A 51 8.74 12.40 13.17
C ASN A 51 8.33 13.40 14.26
N VAL A 52 9.05 14.52 14.43
CA VAL A 52 8.58 15.60 15.32
C VAL A 52 7.26 16.19 14.82
N LEU A 53 7.13 16.44 13.52
CA LEU A 53 5.88 16.96 12.95
C LEU A 53 4.71 15.97 13.06
N ILE A 54 4.99 14.68 12.88
CA ILE A 54 4.00 13.60 12.91
C ILE A 54 3.57 13.28 14.34
N ASP A 55 4.51 12.94 15.22
CA ASP A 55 4.21 12.33 16.52
C ASP A 55 4.01 13.37 17.63
N ASN A 56 4.65 14.55 17.52
CA ASN A 56 4.62 15.56 18.59
C ASN A 56 3.74 16.76 18.24
N VAL A 57 3.93 17.34 17.05
CA VAL A 57 3.10 18.46 16.58
C VAL A 57 1.74 17.96 16.06
N ALA A 58 1.68 16.70 15.60
CA ALA A 58 0.49 16.06 15.04
C ALA A 58 -0.14 16.86 13.88
N ASN A 59 0.68 17.47 13.03
CA ASN A 59 0.23 18.27 11.89
C ASN A 59 0.73 17.66 10.58
N LEU A 60 -0.12 16.85 9.94
CA LEU A 60 0.21 16.13 8.70
C LEU A 60 0.34 17.05 7.49
N ASP A 61 -0.36 18.19 7.45
CA ASP A 61 -0.23 19.17 6.36
C ASP A 61 1.18 19.77 6.33
N ARG A 62 1.69 20.17 7.51
CA ARG A 62 3.08 20.64 7.65
C ARG A 62 4.09 19.53 7.37
N ALA A 63 3.79 18.31 7.80
CA ALA A 63 4.63 17.15 7.52
C ALA A 63 4.71 16.88 6.00
N TYR A 64 3.60 17.01 5.28
CA TYR A 64 3.53 16.91 3.83
C TYR A 64 4.33 18.02 3.14
N GLU A 65 4.16 19.28 3.54
CA GLU A 65 4.97 20.38 2.99
C GLU A 65 6.47 20.17 3.21
N PHE A 66 6.85 19.63 4.37
CA PHE A 66 8.24 19.31 4.66
C PHE A 66 8.75 18.17 3.78
N ALA A 67 7.95 17.11 3.60
CA ALA A 67 8.27 16.00 2.71
C ALA A 67 8.44 16.46 1.25
N GLU A 68 7.59 17.36 0.75
CA GLU A 68 7.75 17.95 -0.59
C GLU A 68 9.03 18.78 -0.73
N LYS A 69 9.40 19.53 0.29
CA LYS A 69 10.62 20.37 0.28
C LYS A 69 11.89 19.52 0.34
N CYS A 70 11.93 18.49 1.18
CA CYS A 70 13.10 17.63 1.32
C CYS A 70 13.22 16.60 0.18
N ASN A 71 12.08 16.14 -0.33
CA ASN A 71 11.96 15.14 -1.39
C ASN A 71 12.86 13.90 -1.20
N GLN A 72 12.90 13.37 0.02
CA GLN A 72 13.65 12.17 0.39
C GLN A 72 12.70 10.98 0.57
N SER A 73 13.10 9.82 0.06
CA SER A 73 12.31 8.58 0.13
C SER A 73 11.92 8.22 1.58
N ASP A 74 12.88 8.24 2.51
CA ASP A 74 12.65 7.89 3.92
C ASP A 74 11.63 8.82 4.61
N VAL A 75 11.63 10.11 4.25
CA VAL A 75 10.71 11.12 4.79
C VAL A 75 9.29 10.87 4.29
N TRP A 76 9.14 10.61 2.98
CA TRP A 76 7.87 10.23 2.38
C TRP A 76 7.32 8.92 2.96
N ALA A 77 8.17 7.91 3.18
CA ALA A 77 7.75 6.64 3.78
C ALA A 77 7.25 6.83 5.23
N SER A 78 7.90 7.71 6.00
CA SER A 78 7.50 8.02 7.38
C SER A 78 6.15 8.75 7.42
N LEU A 79 5.96 9.74 6.52
CA LEU A 79 4.68 10.42 6.35
C LEU A 79 3.57 9.46 5.91
N ALA A 80 3.84 8.60 4.94
CA ALA A 80 2.88 7.64 4.41
C ALA A 80 2.36 6.69 5.50
N LYS A 81 3.26 6.17 6.34
CA LYS A 81 2.90 5.35 7.51
C LYS A 81 2.01 6.12 8.49
N ALA A 82 2.33 7.40 8.74
CA ALA A 82 1.51 8.24 9.61
C ALA A 82 0.10 8.50 9.05
N GLN A 83 0.01 8.83 7.76
CA GLN A 83 -1.26 9.00 7.05
C GLN A 83 -2.10 7.72 7.09
N LEU A 84 -1.48 6.56 6.87
CA LEU A 84 -2.17 5.27 6.92
C LEU A 84 -2.76 4.97 8.30
N ARG A 85 -2.04 5.34 9.37
CA ARG A 85 -2.52 5.22 10.77
C ARG A 85 -3.71 6.13 11.07
N GLN A 86 -3.85 7.25 10.35
CA GLN A 86 -4.98 8.18 10.48
C GLN A 86 -6.11 7.95 9.46
N ASP A 87 -6.17 6.76 8.84
CA ASP A 87 -7.20 6.42 7.84
C ASP A 87 -7.17 7.28 6.56
N MET A 88 -6.10 8.06 6.34
CA MET A 88 -5.89 8.86 5.12
C MET A 88 -5.29 7.98 4.01
N VAL A 89 -6.05 6.99 3.55
CA VAL A 89 -5.54 5.90 2.70
C VAL A 89 -5.03 6.41 1.34
N LYS A 90 -5.75 7.34 0.72
CA LYS A 90 -5.39 7.88 -0.60
C LYS A 90 -4.07 8.65 -0.53
N GLU A 91 -3.97 9.53 0.45
CA GLU A 91 -2.79 10.33 0.71
C GLU A 91 -1.60 9.45 1.10
N ALA A 92 -1.82 8.43 1.93
CA ALA A 92 -0.81 7.46 2.31
C ALA A 92 -0.26 6.71 1.10
N VAL A 93 -1.14 6.22 0.22
CA VAL A 93 -0.73 5.52 -1.02
C VAL A 93 0.08 6.45 -1.93
N ASP A 94 -0.36 7.69 -2.12
CA ASP A 94 0.39 8.67 -2.92
C ASP A 94 1.77 8.96 -2.32
N SER A 95 1.86 9.12 -0.99
CA SER A 95 3.12 9.29 -0.28
C SER A 95 4.03 8.06 -0.38
N PHE A 96 3.50 6.83 -0.27
CA PHE A 96 4.29 5.61 -0.47
C PHE A 96 4.82 5.47 -1.89
N ILE A 97 4.01 5.83 -2.90
CA ILE A 97 4.44 5.81 -4.31
C ILE A 97 5.56 6.84 -4.54
N ARG A 98 5.45 8.03 -3.93
CA ARG A 98 6.54 9.04 -3.96
C ARG A 98 7.79 8.56 -3.23
N ALA A 99 7.63 7.84 -2.12
CA ALA A 99 8.73 7.21 -1.40
C ALA A 99 9.39 6.08 -2.20
N ASP A 100 8.65 5.47 -3.14
CA ASP A 100 9.09 4.28 -3.88
C ASP A 100 9.44 3.11 -2.92
N ASP A 101 8.72 3.04 -1.79
CA ASP A 101 8.94 2.10 -0.68
C ASP A 101 7.81 1.05 -0.59
N PRO A 102 8.09 -0.24 -0.86
CA PRO A 102 7.12 -1.31 -0.71
C PRO A 102 6.97 -1.83 0.73
N GLY A 103 7.80 -1.38 1.69
CA GLY A 103 8.00 -2.06 2.97
C GLY A 103 6.74 -2.27 3.83
N ALA A 104 5.72 -1.42 3.67
CA ALA A 104 4.47 -1.50 4.42
C ALA A 104 3.33 -2.23 3.67
N TYR A 105 3.63 -3.07 2.66
CA TYR A 105 2.60 -3.64 1.78
C TYR A 105 1.51 -4.42 2.52
N MET A 106 1.83 -5.14 3.61
CA MET A 106 0.82 -5.89 4.38
C MET A 106 -0.19 -4.96 5.04
N GLU A 107 0.29 -3.87 5.63
CA GLU A 107 -0.53 -2.86 6.29
C GLU A 107 -1.40 -2.12 5.27
N VAL A 108 -0.82 -1.73 4.13
CA VAL A 108 -1.56 -1.05 3.04
C VAL A 108 -2.64 -1.96 2.47
N VAL A 109 -2.34 -3.23 2.15
CA VAL A 109 -3.33 -4.20 1.67
C VAL A 109 -4.48 -4.35 2.67
N SER A 110 -4.16 -4.54 3.95
CA SER A 110 -5.16 -4.68 5.01
C SER A 110 -6.06 -3.45 5.11
N LYS A 111 -5.47 -2.25 5.13
CA LYS A 111 -6.20 -0.99 5.26
C LYS A 111 -7.06 -0.68 4.03
N CYS A 112 -6.52 -0.85 2.82
CA CYS A 112 -7.29 -0.65 1.58
C CYS A 112 -8.42 -1.67 1.42
N THR A 113 -8.21 -2.92 1.87
CA THR A 113 -9.27 -3.95 1.86
C THR A 113 -10.40 -3.59 2.82
N GLN A 114 -10.09 -3.06 4.01
CA GLN A 114 -11.09 -2.65 5.01
C GLN A 114 -11.89 -1.40 4.59
N THR A 115 -11.23 -0.48 3.90
CA THR A 115 -11.81 0.81 3.47
C THR A 115 -12.33 0.80 2.02
N GLU A 116 -12.22 -0.35 1.34
CA GLU A 116 -12.63 -0.56 -0.06
C GLU A 116 -11.92 0.36 -1.08
N HIS A 117 -10.71 0.83 -0.76
CA HIS A 117 -9.86 1.64 -1.65
C HIS A 117 -9.06 0.77 -2.63
N TRP A 118 -9.76 0.03 -3.49
CA TRP A 118 -9.17 -0.94 -4.41
C TRP A 118 -8.34 -0.28 -5.53
N GLU A 119 -8.75 0.87 -6.04
CA GLU A 119 -8.01 1.61 -7.08
C GLU A 119 -6.64 2.10 -6.58
N ASP A 120 -6.61 2.65 -5.36
CA ASP A 120 -5.39 3.08 -4.70
C ASP A 120 -4.48 1.87 -4.40
N LEU A 121 -5.08 0.74 -3.97
CA LEU A 121 -4.35 -0.50 -3.75
C LEU A 121 -3.68 -1.02 -5.02
N VAL A 122 -4.37 -1.01 -6.17
CA VAL A 122 -3.77 -1.41 -7.46
C VAL A 122 -2.54 -0.56 -7.75
N ARG A 123 -2.63 0.77 -7.61
CA ARG A 123 -1.49 1.68 -7.85
C ARG A 123 -0.31 1.38 -6.93
N PHE A 124 -0.57 1.20 -5.64
CA PHE A 124 0.48 0.87 -4.66
C PHE A 124 1.15 -0.48 -5.00
N LEU A 125 0.37 -1.52 -5.26
CA LEU A 125 0.89 -2.86 -5.55
C LEU A 125 1.64 -2.93 -6.89
N GLN A 126 1.24 -2.13 -7.89
CA GLN A 126 1.98 -1.97 -9.15
C GLN A 126 3.37 -1.35 -8.92
N MET A 127 3.48 -0.35 -8.04
CA MET A 127 4.78 0.19 -7.61
C MET A 127 5.57 -0.88 -6.85
N ALA A 128 4.96 -1.52 -5.86
CA ALA A 128 5.62 -2.48 -4.99
C ALA A 128 6.18 -3.69 -5.77
N ARG A 129 5.44 -4.17 -6.77
CA ARG A 129 5.88 -5.26 -7.66
C ARG A 129 7.14 -4.92 -8.45
N LYS A 130 7.33 -3.67 -8.86
CA LYS A 130 8.55 -3.24 -9.58
C LYS A 130 9.79 -3.32 -8.70
N LYS A 131 9.61 -3.26 -7.37
CA LYS A 131 10.68 -3.35 -6.36
C LYS A 131 10.92 -4.78 -5.90
N SER A 132 9.84 -5.49 -5.58
CA SER A 132 9.90 -6.85 -5.06
C SER A 132 8.87 -7.72 -5.76
N ARG A 133 9.31 -8.85 -6.34
CA ARG A 133 8.44 -9.82 -7.00
C ARG A 133 7.92 -10.87 -6.02
N GLU A 134 7.46 -10.43 -4.86
CA GLU A 134 6.90 -11.30 -3.83
C GLU A 134 5.57 -11.90 -4.26
N SER A 135 5.39 -13.20 -3.98
CA SER A 135 4.16 -13.93 -4.30
C SER A 135 2.92 -13.28 -3.67
N TYR A 136 3.04 -12.77 -2.44
CA TYR A 136 1.93 -12.10 -1.75
C TYR A 136 1.47 -10.83 -2.47
N ILE A 137 2.42 -9.95 -2.86
CA ILE A 137 2.15 -8.71 -3.59
C ILE A 137 1.46 -9.02 -4.93
N GLU A 138 2.01 -9.96 -5.70
CA GLU A 138 1.43 -10.34 -6.99
C GLU A 138 0.05 -11.01 -6.83
N THR A 139 -0.16 -11.79 -5.77
CA THR A 139 -1.45 -12.42 -5.46
C THR A 139 -2.53 -11.39 -5.13
N GLU A 140 -2.23 -10.43 -4.24
CA GLU A 140 -3.17 -9.37 -3.88
C GLU A 140 -3.41 -8.39 -5.04
N LEU A 141 -2.41 -8.17 -5.91
CA LEU A 141 -2.59 -7.34 -7.11
C LEU A 141 -3.62 -7.95 -8.07
N VAL A 142 -3.55 -9.26 -8.31
CA VAL A 142 -4.55 -9.95 -9.14
C VAL A 142 -5.96 -9.78 -8.54
N TYR A 143 -6.10 -9.91 -7.23
CA TYR A 143 -7.38 -9.73 -6.57
C TYR A 143 -7.89 -8.27 -6.66
N ALA A 144 -7.00 -7.29 -6.47
CA ALA A 144 -7.34 -5.88 -6.59
C ALA A 144 -7.77 -5.50 -8.02
N LEU A 145 -7.10 -6.04 -9.05
CA LEU A 145 -7.51 -5.87 -10.45
C LEU A 145 -8.88 -6.50 -10.74
N ALA A 146 -9.17 -7.66 -10.16
CA ALA A 146 -10.49 -8.29 -10.26
C ALA A 146 -11.58 -7.41 -9.61
N LYS A 147 -11.31 -6.86 -8.40
CA LYS A 147 -12.25 -6.00 -7.67
C LYS A 147 -12.55 -4.68 -8.36
N THR A 148 -11.58 -4.13 -9.08
CA THR A 148 -11.74 -2.89 -9.88
C THR A 148 -12.35 -3.14 -11.26
N GLY A 149 -12.59 -4.39 -11.64
CA GLY A 149 -13.14 -4.73 -12.96
C GLY A 149 -12.16 -4.54 -14.12
N ARG A 150 -10.85 -4.36 -13.84
CA ARG A 150 -9.78 -4.21 -14.84
C ARG A 150 -9.40 -5.56 -15.44
N LEU A 151 -10.37 -6.24 -16.07
CA LEU A 151 -10.24 -7.63 -16.53
C LEU A 151 -9.13 -7.80 -17.58
N THR A 152 -8.97 -6.83 -18.48
CA THR A 152 -7.89 -6.86 -19.48
C THR A 152 -6.51 -6.81 -18.83
N GLU A 153 -6.29 -5.89 -17.89
CA GLU A 153 -5.02 -5.79 -17.15
C GLU A 153 -4.74 -7.07 -16.33
N LEU A 154 -5.80 -7.66 -15.75
CA LEU A 154 -5.71 -8.93 -15.03
C LEU A 154 -5.29 -10.08 -15.96
N GLU A 155 -5.89 -10.19 -17.14
CA GLU A 155 -5.58 -11.24 -18.11
C GLU A 155 -4.15 -11.11 -18.66
N GLU A 156 -3.74 -9.89 -19.01
CA GLU A 156 -2.37 -9.60 -19.44
C GLU A 156 -1.36 -9.96 -18.34
N PHE A 157 -1.67 -9.62 -17.09
CA PHE A 157 -0.81 -9.91 -15.95
C PHE A 157 -0.58 -11.41 -15.75
N ILE A 158 -1.64 -12.21 -15.72
CA ILE A 158 -1.54 -13.66 -15.46
C ILE A 158 -1.02 -14.45 -16.66
N SER A 159 -1.05 -13.87 -17.86
CA SER A 159 -0.46 -14.47 -19.07
C SER A 159 1.07 -14.36 -19.09
N GLY A 160 1.63 -13.36 -18.40
CA GLY A 160 3.07 -13.20 -18.24
C GLY A 160 3.65 -14.00 -17.06
N PRO A 161 4.99 -14.07 -16.93
CA PRO A 161 5.64 -14.71 -15.79
C PRO A 161 5.24 -14.03 -14.47
N ASN A 162 4.68 -14.80 -13.53
CA ASN A 162 4.23 -14.33 -12.22
C ASN A 162 4.38 -15.43 -11.15
N HIS A 163 4.34 -15.03 -9.89
CA HIS A 163 4.35 -15.86 -8.68
C HIS A 163 3.01 -15.77 -7.93
N ALA A 164 1.95 -15.30 -8.59
CA ALA A 164 0.64 -15.13 -7.97
C ALA A 164 -0.04 -16.48 -7.74
N GLN A 165 -0.76 -16.61 -6.63
CA GLN A 165 -1.56 -17.80 -6.33
C GLN A 165 -2.93 -17.73 -7.03
N ILE A 166 -2.92 -17.87 -8.35
CA ILE A 166 -4.10 -17.68 -9.22
C ILE A 166 -5.30 -18.55 -8.80
N GLY A 167 -5.06 -19.79 -8.37
CA GLY A 167 -6.13 -20.68 -7.91
C GLY A 167 -6.86 -20.16 -6.67
N LEU A 168 -6.11 -19.65 -5.68
CA LEU A 168 -6.68 -19.07 -4.46
C LEU A 168 -7.50 -17.82 -4.77
N ILE A 169 -7.00 -16.96 -5.67
CA ILE A 169 -7.73 -15.76 -6.08
C ILE A 169 -8.94 -16.10 -6.93
N GLY A 170 -8.87 -17.12 -7.79
CA GLY A 170 -10.02 -17.62 -8.54
C GLY A 170 -11.15 -18.04 -7.61
N ASP A 171 -10.84 -18.78 -6.54
CA ASP A 171 -11.81 -19.19 -5.52
C ASP A 171 -12.40 -17.98 -4.80
N ARG A 172 -11.54 -17.07 -4.32
CA ARG A 172 -11.96 -15.82 -3.67
C ARG A 172 -12.86 -14.98 -4.59
N CYS A 173 -12.54 -14.89 -5.88
CA CYS A 173 -13.34 -14.17 -6.87
C CYS A 173 -14.71 -14.82 -7.07
N PHE A 174 -14.75 -16.15 -7.17
CA PHE A 174 -15.99 -16.91 -7.33
C PHE A 174 -16.91 -16.74 -6.11
N ASP A 175 -16.38 -16.85 -4.89
CA ASP A 175 -17.15 -16.71 -3.65
C ASP A 175 -17.71 -15.29 -3.47
N ASN A 176 -17.02 -14.28 -4.00
CA ASN A 176 -17.44 -12.89 -4.01
C ASN A 176 -18.35 -12.52 -5.21
N GLY A 177 -18.76 -13.49 -6.03
CA GLY A 177 -19.65 -13.26 -7.18
C GLY A 177 -18.98 -12.60 -8.39
N MET A 178 -17.65 -12.46 -8.39
CA MET A 178 -16.88 -11.89 -9.52
C MET A 178 -16.60 -12.97 -10.55
N TYR A 179 -17.66 -13.51 -11.16
CA TYR A 179 -17.58 -14.69 -12.01
C TYR A 179 -16.79 -14.46 -13.31
N ASP A 180 -16.82 -13.26 -13.89
CA ASP A 180 -16.02 -12.93 -15.07
C ASP A 180 -14.51 -12.99 -14.80
N ALA A 181 -14.08 -12.44 -13.65
CA ALA A 181 -12.69 -12.54 -13.21
C ALA A 181 -12.32 -14.00 -12.89
N ALA A 182 -13.18 -14.72 -12.16
CA ALA A 182 -12.97 -16.13 -11.85
C ALA A 182 -12.85 -17.01 -13.11
N LYS A 183 -13.64 -16.72 -14.16
CA LYS A 183 -13.56 -17.39 -15.47
C LYS A 183 -12.16 -17.23 -16.07
N ILE A 184 -11.64 -16.01 -16.13
CA ILE A 184 -10.31 -15.72 -16.66
C ILE A 184 -9.23 -16.47 -15.87
N LEU A 185 -9.30 -16.41 -14.53
CA LEU A 185 -8.33 -17.04 -13.63
C LEU A 185 -8.34 -18.57 -13.74
N PHE A 186 -9.51 -19.21 -13.69
CA PHE A 186 -9.62 -20.67 -13.80
C PHE A 186 -9.25 -21.20 -15.18
N ASN A 187 -9.53 -20.42 -16.24
CA ASN A 187 -9.09 -20.76 -17.58
C ASN A 187 -7.56 -20.74 -17.70
N ASN A 188 -6.89 -19.71 -17.13
CA ASN A 188 -5.43 -19.60 -17.15
C ASN A 188 -4.73 -20.80 -16.48
N ILE A 189 -5.23 -21.27 -15.33
CA ILE A 189 -4.66 -22.45 -14.65
C ILE A 189 -5.20 -23.78 -15.17
N SER A 190 -5.99 -23.79 -16.25
CA SER A 190 -6.64 -24.98 -16.81
C SER A 190 -7.48 -25.78 -15.81
N ASN A 191 -8.08 -25.11 -14.81
CA ASN A 191 -8.97 -25.74 -13.85
C ASN A 191 -10.39 -25.84 -14.43
N PHE A 192 -10.57 -26.77 -15.37
CA PHE A 192 -11.82 -26.94 -16.10
C PHE A 192 -13.01 -27.31 -15.22
N ALA A 193 -12.77 -27.92 -14.05
CA ALA A 193 -13.82 -28.27 -13.11
C ALA A 193 -14.48 -27.02 -12.51
N LYS A 194 -13.67 -26.10 -11.95
CA LYS A 194 -14.17 -24.83 -11.40
C LYS A 194 -14.61 -23.86 -12.49
N LEU A 195 -13.96 -23.89 -13.65
CA LEU A 195 -14.37 -23.12 -14.82
C LEU A 195 -15.78 -23.49 -15.28
N SER A 196 -16.09 -24.78 -15.38
CA SER A 196 -17.43 -25.24 -15.77
C SER A 196 -18.51 -24.70 -14.84
N VAL A 197 -18.31 -24.81 -13.52
CA VAL A 197 -19.24 -24.27 -12.51
C VAL A 197 -19.37 -22.75 -12.64
N THR A 198 -18.27 -22.05 -12.89
CA THR A 198 -18.28 -20.58 -13.10
C THR A 198 -19.06 -20.18 -14.35
N LEU A 199 -18.90 -20.92 -15.45
CA LEU A 199 -19.64 -20.69 -16.69
C LEU A 199 -21.15 -20.93 -16.53
N VAL A 200 -21.55 -21.93 -15.72
CA VAL A 200 -22.97 -22.12 -15.36
C VAL A 200 -23.50 -20.91 -14.61
N ARG A 201 -22.74 -20.33 -13.67
CA ARG A 201 -23.14 -19.12 -12.93
C ARG A 201 -23.28 -17.89 -13.84
N LEU A 202 -22.50 -17.82 -14.91
CA LEU A 202 -22.61 -16.78 -15.93
C LEU A 202 -23.72 -17.03 -16.97
N GLY A 203 -24.37 -18.21 -16.95
CA GLY A 203 -25.35 -18.61 -17.95
C GLY A 203 -24.75 -19.05 -19.30
N GLU A 204 -23.42 -19.22 -19.38
CA GLU A 204 -22.70 -19.66 -20.56
C GLU A 204 -22.72 -21.21 -20.67
N TYR A 205 -23.91 -21.80 -20.82
CA TYR A 205 -24.10 -23.25 -20.75
C TYR A 205 -23.31 -24.06 -21.79
N GLN A 206 -23.15 -23.53 -23.01
CA GLN A 206 -22.38 -24.21 -24.05
C GLN A 206 -20.91 -24.35 -23.65
N GLY A 207 -20.30 -23.25 -23.17
CA GLY A 207 -18.93 -23.27 -22.66
C GLY A 207 -18.79 -24.14 -21.42
N ALA A 208 -19.80 -24.14 -20.54
CA ALA A 208 -19.80 -24.98 -19.34
C ALA A 208 -19.73 -26.47 -19.66
N VAL A 209 -20.48 -26.94 -20.67
CA VAL A 209 -20.46 -28.34 -21.13
C VAL A 209 -19.10 -28.70 -21.71
N ASP A 210 -18.50 -27.81 -22.51
CA ASP A 210 -17.19 -28.06 -23.10
C ASP A 210 -16.07 -28.08 -22.04
N ALA A 211 -16.15 -27.21 -21.04
CA ALA A 211 -15.27 -27.26 -19.87
C ALA A 211 -15.49 -28.54 -19.05
N ALA A 212 -16.73 -28.98 -18.81
CA ALA A 212 -17.03 -30.22 -18.09
C ALA A 212 -16.47 -31.46 -18.80
N ARG A 213 -16.53 -31.50 -20.14
CA ARG A 213 -15.91 -32.55 -20.95
C ARG A 213 -14.39 -32.58 -20.76
N LYS A 214 -13.73 -31.42 -20.78
CA LYS A 214 -12.28 -31.31 -20.57
C LYS A 214 -11.86 -31.67 -19.14
N ALA A 215 -12.70 -31.40 -18.14
CA ALA A 215 -12.43 -31.74 -16.74
C ALA A 215 -12.42 -33.25 -16.45
N ASN A 216 -13.08 -34.06 -17.30
CA ASN A 216 -13.14 -35.52 -17.23
C ASN A 216 -13.47 -36.08 -15.82
N SER A 217 -14.38 -35.42 -15.11
CA SER A 217 -14.80 -35.77 -13.74
C SER A 217 -16.32 -35.92 -13.67
N THR A 218 -16.82 -36.97 -13.02
CA THR A 218 -18.26 -37.20 -12.87
C THR A 218 -18.92 -36.20 -11.91
N LYS A 219 -18.14 -35.55 -11.02
CA LYS A 219 -18.66 -34.57 -10.06
C LYS A 219 -19.09 -33.26 -10.72
N THR A 220 -18.40 -32.84 -11.79
CA THR A 220 -18.70 -31.58 -12.50
C THR A 220 -20.00 -31.61 -13.26
N TRP A 221 -20.52 -32.79 -13.60
CA TRP A 221 -21.81 -32.95 -14.29
C TRP A 221 -23.02 -32.87 -13.36
N LYS A 222 -22.81 -33.00 -12.04
CA LYS A 222 -23.89 -33.01 -11.04
C LYS A 222 -24.08 -31.67 -10.31
N GLN A 223 -23.12 -30.77 -10.42
CA GLN A 223 -23.13 -29.43 -9.81
C GLN A 223 -23.68 -28.40 -10.78
#